data_AF-A0A848N883-F1
#
_entry.id   AF-A0A848N883-F1
#
_cell.length_a   1.000
_cell.length_b   1.000
_cell.length_c   1.000
_cell.angle_alpha   90.00
_cell.angle_beta   90.00
_cell.angle_gamma   90.00
#
_symmetry.space_group_name_H-M   'P 1'
#
loop_
_entity.id
_entity.type
_entity.pdbx_description
1 polymer ?
#
loop_
_entity_poly.entity_id
_entity_poly.type
_entity_poly.pdbx_seq_one_letter_code
_entity_poly.pdbx_strand_id
1 'polypeptide(L)'
;MQIENFPYKGLHDYLDIIFRDIIPTEDQIAEAKKQYRKYYNSHLKRNYRNSHKQITLSLTKYEMELLKRKLESQQSVSGYIKKLVLAHLDNSQTLFNQQNTQKKDLAQVEQQLFILIDYLESLIYHRRFVDNTQIAKLEQHLLYLQQLLETQF
;
A
#
# COMPACT_ATOMS: atom_id res chain seq x y z
N MET A 1 -8.19 -17.94 -14.30
CA MET A 1 -8.21 -17.59 -15.74
C MET A 1 -7.11 -18.40 -16.41
N GLN A 2 -7.45 -19.25 -17.38
CA GLN A 2 -6.48 -20.09 -18.08
C GLN A 2 -5.63 -19.22 -19.02
N ILE A 3 -4.31 -19.33 -18.92
CA ILE A 3 -3.39 -18.73 -19.89
C ILE A 3 -3.48 -19.60 -21.13
N GLU A 4 -4.12 -19.11 -22.19
CA GLU A 4 -4.05 -19.78 -23.49
C GLU A 4 -2.58 -19.83 -23.94
N ASN A 5 -2.02 -21.03 -23.96
CA ASN A 5 -0.67 -21.27 -24.43
C ASN A 5 -0.58 -20.91 -25.91
N PHE A 6 0.37 -20.06 -26.28
CA PHE A 6 0.65 -19.79 -27.68
C PHE A 6 1.14 -21.09 -28.33
N PRO A 7 0.54 -21.52 -29.46
CA PRO A 7 0.78 -22.86 -30.01
C PRO A 7 2.17 -23.05 -30.64
N TYR A 8 2.95 -21.97 -30.76
CA TYR A 8 4.28 -21.99 -31.37
C TYR A 8 5.34 -21.56 -30.36
N LYS A 9 6.49 -22.25 -30.31
CA LYS A 9 7.59 -21.85 -29.42
C LYS A 9 8.38 -20.66 -29.95
N GLY A 10 8.34 -20.42 -31.26
CA GLY A 10 9.05 -19.34 -31.91
C GLY A 10 8.72 -19.25 -33.40
N LEU A 11 9.35 -18.29 -34.08
CA LEU A 11 9.13 -18.07 -35.53
C LEU A 11 9.56 -19.27 -36.36
N HIS A 12 10.69 -19.91 -36.02
CA HIS A 12 11.20 -21.07 -36.75
C HIS A 12 10.24 -22.27 -36.64
N ASP A 13 9.77 -22.58 -35.43
CA ASP A 13 8.76 -23.61 -35.18
C ASP A 13 7.46 -23.38 -35.98
N TYR A 14 7.01 -22.13 -36.08
CA TYR A 14 5.88 -21.76 -36.92
C TYR A 14 6.14 -21.99 -38.43
N LEU A 15 7.32 -21.63 -38.91
CA LEU A 15 7.69 -21.82 -40.32
C LEU A 15 7.88 -23.31 -40.64
N ASP A 16 8.45 -24.09 -39.73
CA ASP A 16 8.65 -25.54 -39.87
C ASP A 16 7.31 -26.29 -39.91
N ILE A 17 6.28 -25.79 -39.21
CA ILE A 17 4.92 -26.36 -39.26
C ILE A 17 4.22 -25.99 -40.57
N ILE A 18 4.31 -24.73 -41.01
CA ILE A 18 3.62 -24.26 -42.22
C ILE A 18 4.25 -24.79 -43.51
N PHE A 19 5.57 -24.95 -43.53
CA PHE A 19 6.32 -25.36 -44.73
C PHE A 19 6.86 -26.78 -44.66
N ARG A 20 6.31 -27.64 -43.78
CA ARG A 20 6.77 -29.02 -43.60
C ARG A 20 6.85 -29.83 -44.91
N ASP A 21 5.88 -29.63 -45.81
CA ASP A 21 5.72 -30.43 -47.04
C ASP A 21 5.84 -29.59 -48.32
N ILE A 22 6.32 -28.34 -48.22
CA ILE A 22 6.36 -27.39 -49.35
C ILE A 22 7.74 -26.73 -49.38
N ILE A 23 8.33 -26.55 -50.57
CA ILE A 23 9.51 -25.69 -50.76
C ILE A 23 8.99 -24.26 -50.94
N PRO A 24 9.13 -23.37 -49.94
CA PRO A 24 8.55 -22.06 -50.02
C PRO A 24 9.38 -21.11 -50.89
N THR A 25 8.69 -20.25 -51.63
CA THR A 25 9.32 -19.10 -52.30
C THR A 25 9.63 -18.00 -51.28
N GLU A 26 10.62 -17.15 -51.53
CA GLU A 26 10.99 -16.04 -50.63
C GLU A 26 9.79 -15.16 -50.23
N ASP A 27 8.88 -14.88 -51.18
CA ASP A 27 7.65 -14.12 -50.92
C ASP A 27 6.72 -14.82 -49.92
N GLN A 28 6.57 -16.14 -50.04
CA GLN A 28 5.74 -16.94 -49.12
C GLN A 28 6.34 -16.95 -47.71
N ILE A 29 7.67 -17.01 -47.59
CA ILE A 29 8.37 -16.90 -46.31
C ILE A 29 8.13 -15.51 -45.71
N ALA A 30 8.20 -14.45 -46.51
CA ALA A 30 7.98 -13.08 -46.05
C ALA A 30 6.54 -12.88 -45.55
N GLU A 31 5.55 -13.40 -46.27
CA GLU A 31 4.15 -13.37 -45.84
C GLU A 31 3.90 -14.18 -44.57
N ALA A 32 4.45 -15.40 -44.48
CA ALA A 32 4.31 -16.24 -43.31
C ALA A 32 4.90 -15.57 -42.06
N LYS A 33 6.09 -14.94 -42.17
CA LYS A 33 6.69 -14.15 -41.08
C LYS A 33 5.80 -12.99 -40.66
N LYS A 34 5.18 -12.29 -41.61
CA LYS A 34 4.24 -11.19 -41.34
C LYS A 34 3.00 -11.69 -40.59
N GLN A 35 2.47 -12.84 -40.97
CA GLN A 35 1.32 -13.45 -40.29
C GLN A 35 1.68 -13.90 -38.87
N TYR A 36 2.83 -14.58 -38.69
CA TYR A 36 3.33 -14.94 -37.36
C TYR A 36 3.41 -13.73 -36.44
N ARG A 37 4.00 -12.62 -36.92
CA ARG A 37 4.14 -11.39 -36.14
C ARG A 37 2.78 -10.83 -35.71
N LYS A 38 1.75 -10.91 -36.56
CA LYS A 38 0.38 -10.49 -36.20
C LYS A 38 -0.22 -11.38 -35.11
N TYR A 39 -0.08 -12.70 -35.24
CA TYR A 39 -0.57 -13.65 -34.24
C TYR A 39 0.12 -13.47 -32.89
N TYR A 40 1.45 -13.37 -32.90
CA TYR A 40 2.26 -13.16 -31.71
C TYR A 40 1.90 -11.85 -30.99
N ASN A 41 1.82 -10.74 -31.73
CA ASN A 41 1.45 -9.45 -31.14
C ASN A 41 0.02 -9.45 -30.59
N SER A 42 -0.90 -10.14 -31.25
CA SER A 42 -2.29 -10.28 -30.76
C SER A 42 -2.33 -11.09 -29.46
N HIS A 43 -1.57 -12.19 -29.38
CA HIS A 43 -1.41 -12.99 -28.17
C HIS A 43 -0.80 -12.17 -27.02
N LEU A 44 0.29 -11.42 -27.27
CA LEU A 44 0.88 -10.53 -26.28
C LEU A 44 -0.10 -9.49 -25.75
N LYS A 45 -0.85 -8.83 -26.64
CA LYS A 45 -1.88 -7.85 -26.25
C LYS A 45 -2.99 -8.50 -25.42
N ARG A 46 -3.41 -9.71 -25.76
CA ARG A 46 -4.42 -10.47 -25.01
C ARG A 46 -3.90 -10.85 -23.62
N ASN A 47 -2.68 -11.36 -23.53
CA ASN A 47 -2.03 -11.69 -22.26
C ASN A 47 -1.85 -10.46 -21.38
N TYR A 48 -1.47 -9.32 -21.96
CA TYR A 48 -1.39 -8.06 -21.23
C TYR A 48 -2.74 -7.65 -20.64
N ARG A 49 -3.84 -7.71 -21.42
CA ARG A 49 -5.20 -7.41 -20.92
C ARG A 49 -5.70 -8.41 -19.86
N ASN A 50 -5.25 -9.66 -19.95
CA ASN A 50 -5.62 -10.69 -18.99
C ASN A 50 -4.90 -10.52 -17.65
N SER A 51 -3.61 -10.19 -17.70
CA SER A 51 -2.76 -9.97 -16.51
C SER A 51 -2.96 -8.60 -15.87
N HIS A 52 -3.24 -7.57 -16.66
CA HIS A 52 -3.39 -6.19 -16.18
C HIS A 52 -4.84 -5.74 -16.35
N LYS A 53 -5.56 -5.63 -15.24
CA LYS A 53 -6.88 -5.00 -15.22
C LYS A 53 -6.71 -3.49 -15.23
N GLN A 54 -7.36 -2.82 -16.16
CA GLN A 54 -7.40 -1.37 -16.23
C GLN A 54 -8.66 -0.88 -15.52
N ILE A 55 -8.51 0.11 -14.66
CA ILE A 55 -9.61 0.78 -13.95
C ILE A 55 -9.63 2.21 -14.45
N THR A 56 -10.76 2.62 -15.02
CA THR A 56 -10.99 4.01 -15.45
C THR A 56 -11.73 4.73 -14.34
N LEU A 57 -11.17 5.84 -13.85
CA LEU A 57 -11.76 6.68 -12.83
C LEU A 57 -12.05 8.06 -13.41
N SER A 58 -13.28 8.52 -13.28
CA SER A 58 -13.68 9.88 -13.64
C SER A 58 -13.63 10.75 -12.40
N LEU A 59 -12.80 11.80 -12.42
CA LEU A 59 -12.66 12.77 -11.34
C LEU A 59 -13.10 14.14 -11.83
N THR A 60 -13.78 14.88 -10.97
CA THR A 60 -14.06 16.30 -11.18
C THR A 60 -12.78 17.13 -11.12
N LYS A 61 -12.81 18.34 -11.66
CA LYS A 61 -11.66 19.27 -11.63
C LYS A 61 -11.18 19.54 -10.20
N TYR A 62 -12.12 19.68 -9.27
CA TYR A 62 -11.82 19.93 -7.86
C TYR A 62 -11.13 18.72 -7.19
N GLU A 63 -11.64 17.51 -7.40
CA GLU A 63 -11.02 16.28 -6.85
C GLU A 63 -9.61 16.06 -7.40
N MET A 64 -9.39 16.37 -8.68
CA MET A 64 -8.07 16.30 -9.29
C MET A 64 -7.09 17.31 -8.68
N GLU A 65 -7.54 18.53 -8.38
CA GLU A 65 -6.71 19.52 -7.69
C GLU A 65 -6.36 19.09 -6.28
N LEU A 66 -7.32 18.55 -5.52
CA LEU A 66 -7.05 18.00 -4.19
C LEU A 66 -6.04 16.87 -4.23
N LEU A 67 -6.13 15.99 -5.22
CA LEU A 67 -5.19 14.89 -5.39
C LEU A 67 -3.79 15.39 -5.74
N LYS A 68 -3.68 16.42 -6.59
CA LYS A 68 -2.40 17.06 -6.92
C LYS A 68 -1.76 17.75 -5.72
N ARG A 69 -2.54 18.35 -4.82
CA ARG A 69 -2.02 19.00 -3.60
C ARG A 69 -1.37 18.01 -2.62
N LYS A 70 -1.84 16.76 -2.61
CA LYS A 70 -1.27 15.68 -1.78
C LYS A 70 -0.16 14.90 -2.48
N LEU A 71 0.14 15.20 -3.75
CA LEU A 71 1.14 14.49 -4.54
C LEU A 71 2.54 15.03 -4.22
N GLU A 72 3.47 14.13 -3.91
CA GLU A 72 4.90 14.47 -3.83
C GLU A 72 5.47 14.77 -5.22
N SER A 73 6.49 15.62 -5.28
CA SER A 73 7.07 16.20 -6.51
C SER A 73 7.65 15.17 -7.51
N GLN A 74 7.77 13.90 -7.13
CA GLN A 74 8.33 12.83 -7.98
C GLN A 74 7.36 11.66 -8.21
N GLN A 75 6.11 11.72 -7.72
CA GLN A 75 5.15 10.63 -7.88
C GLN A 75 4.20 10.86 -9.06
N SER A 76 3.89 9.81 -9.81
CA SER A 76 2.80 9.85 -10.79
C SER A 76 1.45 9.69 -10.09
N VAL A 77 0.42 10.36 -10.59
CA VAL A 77 -0.97 10.26 -10.07
C VAL A 77 -1.44 8.81 -10.02
N SER A 78 -1.15 8.02 -11.06
CA SER A 78 -1.50 6.60 -11.11
C SER A 78 -0.75 5.77 -10.07
N GLY A 79 0.53 6.06 -9.84
CA GLY A 79 1.34 5.41 -8.81
C GLY A 79 0.83 5.72 -7.40
N TYR A 80 0.48 6.99 -7.16
CA TYR A 80 -0.09 7.42 -5.89
C TYR A 80 -1.45 6.76 -5.61
N ILE A 81 -2.37 6.75 -6.59
CA ILE A 81 -3.67 6.08 -6.43
C ILE A 81 -3.50 4.58 -6.17
N LYS A 82 -2.58 3.91 -6.89
CA LYS A 82 -2.29 2.49 -6.67
C LYS A 82 -1.78 2.24 -5.24
N LYS A 83 -0.83 3.05 -4.77
CA LYS A 83 -0.33 2.96 -3.39
C LYS A 83 -1.42 3.20 -2.37
N LEU A 84 -2.28 4.19 -2.57
CA LEU A 84 -3.39 4.51 -1.68
C LEU A 84 -4.40 3.36 -1.61
N VAL A 85 -4.80 2.80 -2.75
CA VAL A 85 -5.72 1.66 -2.79
C VAL A 85 -5.11 0.43 -2.12
N LEU A 86 -3.84 0.11 -2.41
CA LEU A 86 -3.15 -1.00 -1.76
C LEU A 86 -3.02 -0.77 -0.25
N ALA A 87 -2.59 0.42 0.17
CA ALA A 87 -2.53 0.77 1.58
C ALA A 87 -3.91 0.71 2.25
N HIS A 88 -5.00 1.06 1.56
CA HIS A 88 -6.36 0.93 2.11
C HIS A 88 -6.83 -0.52 2.20
N LEU A 89 -6.45 -1.36 1.25
CA LEU A 89 -6.75 -2.80 1.28
C LEU A 89 -5.95 -3.48 2.39
N ASP A 90 -4.66 -3.17 2.50
CA ASP A 90 -3.77 -3.69 3.54
C ASP A 90 -4.17 -3.18 4.95
N ASN A 91 -4.57 -1.91 5.05
CA ASN A 91 -5.01 -1.29 6.31
C ASN A 91 -6.53 -1.35 6.55
N SER A 92 -7.27 -2.18 5.80
CA SER A 92 -8.70 -2.39 6.06
C SER A 92 -8.98 -3.06 7.42
N GLN A 93 -7.94 -3.41 8.19
CA GLN A 93 -8.05 -3.75 9.62
C GLN A 93 -7.65 -2.61 10.60
N THR A 94 -6.98 -1.53 10.16
CA THR A 94 -6.34 -0.57 11.09
C THR A 94 -6.76 0.89 10.89
N LEU A 95 -7.00 1.38 9.67
CA LEU A 95 -7.15 2.83 9.45
C LEU A 95 -8.53 3.41 9.81
N PHE A 96 -9.60 2.61 9.86
CA PHE A 96 -10.91 3.11 10.31
C PHE A 96 -11.07 3.14 11.84
N ASN A 97 -10.18 2.50 12.60
CA ASN A 97 -10.19 2.52 14.06
C ASN A 97 -9.10 3.41 14.68
N GLN A 98 -7.95 3.58 14.01
CA GLN A 98 -6.79 4.26 14.60
C GLN A 98 -6.98 5.76 14.91
N GLN A 99 -7.76 6.52 14.12
CA GLN A 99 -7.95 7.95 14.43
C GLN A 99 -8.83 8.19 15.67
N ASN A 100 -9.68 7.22 16.05
CA ASN A 100 -10.50 7.30 17.26
C ASN A 100 -9.79 6.71 18.49
N THR A 101 -8.92 5.71 18.33
CA THR A 101 -8.09 5.20 19.43
C THR A 101 -6.94 6.16 19.74
N GLN A 102 -6.15 6.62 18.77
CA GLN A 102 -5.02 7.51 19.04
C GLN A 102 -5.42 8.83 19.73
N LYS A 103 -6.61 9.39 19.40
CA LYS A 103 -7.12 10.58 20.11
C LYS A 103 -7.58 10.27 21.53
N LYS A 104 -8.15 9.09 21.78
CA LYS A 104 -8.50 8.64 23.14
C LYS A 104 -7.25 8.38 23.96
N ASP A 105 -6.23 7.77 23.36
CA ASP A 105 -4.98 7.43 24.03
C ASP A 105 -4.18 8.69 24.38
N LEU A 106 -4.11 9.68 23.47
CA LEU A 106 -3.45 10.96 23.75
C LEU A 106 -4.19 11.75 24.84
N ALA A 107 -5.52 11.79 24.81
CA ALA A 107 -6.31 12.46 25.85
C ALA A 107 -6.19 11.76 27.22
N GLN A 108 -6.03 10.44 27.24
CA GLN A 108 -5.77 9.68 28.48
C GLN A 108 -4.37 9.98 29.02
N VAL A 109 -3.35 10.04 28.16
CA VAL A 109 -1.99 10.41 28.56
C VAL A 109 -1.96 11.84 29.09
N GLU A 110 -2.63 12.78 28.43
CA GLU A 110 -2.77 14.18 28.89
C GLU A 110 -3.46 14.25 30.26
N GLN A 111 -4.57 13.52 30.46
CA GLN A 111 -5.25 13.46 31.77
C GLN A 111 -4.33 12.90 32.87
N GLN A 112 -3.58 11.85 32.58
CA GLN A 112 -2.65 11.27 33.55
C GLN A 112 -1.49 12.23 33.88
N LEU A 113 -0.98 12.97 32.88
CA LEU A 113 0.03 13.99 33.10
C LEU A 113 -0.50 15.14 33.97
N PHE A 114 -1.74 15.59 33.76
CA PHE A 114 -2.36 16.60 34.63
C PHE A 114 -2.49 16.12 36.09
N ILE A 115 -2.91 14.87 36.31
CA ILE A 115 -2.97 14.30 37.67
C ILE A 115 -1.58 14.26 38.32
N LEU A 116 -0.54 13.96 37.53
CA LEU A 116 0.84 13.89 38.00
C LEU A 116 1.36 15.30 38.36
N ILE A 117 1.04 16.30 37.55
CA ILE A 117 1.36 17.71 37.82
C ILE A 117 0.63 18.18 39.08
N ASP A 118 -0.69 17.98 39.19
CA ASP A 118 -1.48 18.34 40.38
C ASP A 118 -0.91 17.68 41.65
N TYR A 119 -0.49 16.42 41.54
CA TYR A 119 0.14 15.69 42.63
C TYR A 119 1.50 16.28 43.00
N LEU A 120 2.37 16.56 42.03
CA LEU A 120 3.67 17.20 42.27
C LEU A 120 3.50 18.61 42.86
N GLU A 121 2.55 19.39 42.36
CA GLU A 121 2.20 20.69 42.92
C GLU A 121 1.69 20.55 44.36
N SER A 122 0.85 19.55 44.65
CA SER A 122 0.42 19.27 46.03
C SER A 122 1.59 18.91 46.94
N LEU A 123 2.56 18.11 46.48
CA LEU A 123 3.76 17.76 47.23
C LEU A 123 4.65 18.98 47.50
N ILE A 124 4.79 19.86 46.50
CA ILE A 124 5.56 21.10 46.61
C ILE A 124 4.86 22.08 47.56
N TYR A 125 3.54 22.20 47.48
CA TYR A 125 2.72 23.05 48.36
C TYR A 125 2.76 22.58 49.81
N HIS A 126 2.80 21.27 50.06
CA HIS A 126 2.85 20.73 51.42
C HIS A 126 4.22 20.87 52.08
N ARG A 127 5.29 21.23 51.34
CA ARG A 127 6.67 21.63 51.75
C ARG A 127 7.35 20.90 52.92
N ARG A 128 6.77 19.87 53.52
CA ARG A 128 7.29 19.13 54.67
C ARG A 128 6.71 17.71 54.66
N PHE A 129 7.62 16.74 54.69
CA PHE A 129 7.37 15.29 54.72
C PHE A 129 6.81 14.70 53.43
N VAL A 130 7.68 14.55 52.43
CA VAL A 130 7.52 13.49 51.44
C VAL A 130 7.75 12.17 52.16
N ASP A 131 6.66 11.49 52.52
CA ASP A 131 6.73 10.18 53.15
C ASP A 131 7.12 9.13 52.09
N ASN A 132 7.92 8.13 52.45
CA ASN A 132 8.40 7.10 51.50
C ASN A 132 7.25 6.37 50.79
N THR A 133 6.07 6.36 51.42
CA THR A 133 4.81 5.83 50.88
C THR A 133 4.31 6.61 49.66
N GLN A 134 4.53 7.93 49.61
CA GLN A 134 4.13 8.81 48.50
C GLN A 134 5.08 8.68 47.30
N ILE A 135 6.36 8.43 47.55
CA ILE A 135 7.37 8.14 46.52
C ILE A 135 7.10 6.77 45.90
N ALA A 136 6.82 5.74 46.70
CA ALA A 136 6.49 4.41 46.19
C ALA A 136 5.24 4.40 45.29
N LYS A 137 4.23 5.23 45.60
CA LYS A 137 3.05 5.41 44.74
C LYS A 137 3.38 6.09 43.41
N LEU A 138 4.29 7.07 43.43
CA LEU A 138 4.76 7.74 42.23
C LEU A 138 5.54 6.76 41.34
N GLU A 139 6.42 5.95 41.92
CA GLU A 139 7.17 4.92 41.20
C GLU A 139 6.23 3.87 40.58
N GLN A 140 5.18 3.45 41.28
CA GLN A 140 4.18 2.55 40.72
C GLN A 140 3.42 3.16 39.54
N HIS A 141 3.05 4.44 39.63
CA HIS A 141 2.40 5.15 38.52
C HIS A 141 3.33 5.32 37.30
N LEU A 142 4.61 5.60 37.53
CA LEU A 142 5.61 5.70 36.46
C LEU A 142 5.88 4.34 35.80
N LEU A 143 5.96 3.26 36.58
CA LEU A 143 6.09 1.89 36.05
C LEU A 143 4.86 1.48 35.23
N TYR A 144 3.66 1.82 35.69
CA TYR A 144 2.43 1.56 34.95
C TYR A 144 2.38 2.31 33.62
N LEU A 145 2.76 3.60 33.62
CA LEU A 145 2.88 4.40 32.40
C LEU A 145 3.92 3.84 31.44
N GLN A 146 5.08 3.40 31.94
CA GLN A 146 6.11 2.78 31.12
C GLN A 146 5.61 1.49 30.48
N GLN A 147 4.95 0.61 31.23
CA GLN A 147 4.38 -0.63 30.67
C GLN A 147 3.31 -0.35 29.61
N LEU A 148 2.47 0.66 29.81
CA LEU A 148 1.47 1.08 28.82
C LEU A 148 2.13 1.56 27.52
N LEU A 149 3.21 2.33 27.62
CA LEU A 149 3.96 2.81 26.47
C LEU A 149 4.69 1.67 25.74
N GLU A 150 5.25 0.70 26.47
CA GLU A 150 5.93 -0.48 25.90
C GLU A 150 4.99 -1.52 25.30
N THR A 151 3.70 -1.56 25.70
CA THR A 151 2.71 -2.47 25.08
C THR A 151 1.99 -1.87 23.89
N GLN A 152 2.05 -0.54 23.71
CA GLN A 152 1.36 0.17 22.62
C GLN A 152 2.28 0.65 21.49
N PHE A 153 3.61 0.53 21.63
CA PHE A 153 4.63 0.83 20.61
C PHE A 153 5.57 -0.36 20.39
#